data_AF-A0AAP4BXC8-F1
#
_entry.id   AF-A0AAP4BXC8-F1
#
_cell.length_a   1.000
_cell.length_b   1.000
_cell.length_c   1.000
_cell.angle_alpha   90.00
_cell.angle_beta   90.00
_cell.angle_gamma   90.00
#
_symmetry.space_group_name_H-M   'P 1'
#
loop_
_entity.id
_entity.type
_entity.pdbx_description
1 polymer ?
#
loop_
_entity_poly.entity_id
_entity_poly.type
_entity_poly.pdbx_seq_one_letter_code
_entity_poly.pdbx_strand_id
1 'polypeptide(L)'
;MKPIRSATAAVLTTVLALSGTTAAASAELTAAPQVQQVSTLAEKYNVTLPSFLQAAPDAEPEVAAEEAATAEAAPEAQAPEAPQVAADLQAATADHLAQAGHHPDENAAAIAQEWANQGANGELTYYGDVANGVTHTEEGQGNVYRLSEEQAQERLNWFNRGLEVTPGPEYGYGVATAFDGEFIYIAEYFLN
;
A
#
# COMPACT_ATOMS: atom_id res chain seq x y z
N MET A 1 61.83 -37.81 -0.47
CA MET A 1 60.65 -38.70 -0.53
C MET A 1 59.50 -38.04 0.23
N LYS A 2 58.30 -38.04 -0.34
CA LYS A 2 57.01 -37.61 0.29
C LYS A 2 56.65 -38.60 1.43
N PRO A 3 55.84 -38.24 2.44
CA PRO A 3 54.38 -38.26 2.28
C PRO A 3 53.61 -37.12 2.99
N ILE A 4 52.58 -36.54 2.36
CA ILE A 4 51.12 -36.81 2.44
C ILE A 4 50.43 -35.90 3.48
N ARG A 5 49.58 -35.02 2.94
CA ARG A 5 48.62 -34.16 3.66
C ARG A 5 47.44 -35.02 4.13
N SER A 6 46.96 -34.77 5.34
CA SER A 6 45.61 -35.17 5.78
C SER A 6 44.88 -33.94 6.30
N ALA A 7 43.76 -33.64 5.66
CA ALA A 7 42.74 -32.72 6.11
C ALA A 7 41.83 -33.42 7.13
N THR A 8 41.32 -32.70 8.12
CA THR A 8 40.27 -33.18 9.02
C THR A 8 39.11 -32.21 8.93
N ALA A 9 38.02 -32.65 8.30
CA ALA A 9 36.72 -31.99 8.32
C ALA A 9 36.01 -32.38 9.63
N ALA A 10 35.46 -31.41 10.33
CA ALA A 10 34.55 -31.64 11.45
C ALA A 10 33.12 -31.37 10.98
N VAL A 11 32.32 -32.44 10.91
CA VAL A 11 30.87 -32.38 10.75
C VAL A 11 30.28 -32.48 12.15
N LEU A 12 29.58 -31.44 12.62
CA LEU A 12 28.75 -31.52 13.81
C LEU A 12 27.29 -31.72 13.39
N THR A 13 26.81 -32.95 13.51
CA THR A 13 25.40 -33.31 13.46
C THR A 13 24.83 -33.25 14.88
N THR A 14 23.96 -32.29 15.16
CA THR A 14 23.17 -32.27 16.39
C THR A 14 21.77 -32.79 16.07
N VAL A 15 21.47 -34.00 16.55
CA VAL A 15 20.12 -34.59 16.50
C VAL A 15 19.34 -34.05 17.69
N LEU A 16 18.28 -33.27 17.45
CA LEU A 16 17.28 -32.93 18.47
C LEU A 16 16.14 -33.95 18.37
N ALA A 17 16.00 -34.78 19.41
CA ALA A 17 14.82 -35.59 19.62
C ALA A 17 13.68 -34.69 20.12
N LEU A 18 12.55 -34.67 19.41
CA LEU A 18 11.32 -34.01 19.85
C LEU A 18 10.23 -35.07 20.00
N SER A 19 9.99 -35.48 21.24
CA SER A 19 8.79 -36.24 21.64
C SER A 19 7.92 -35.30 22.45
N GLY A 20 6.71 -35.00 21.97
CA GLY A 20 5.75 -34.20 22.74
C GLY A 20 4.55 -33.74 21.93
N THR A 21 3.48 -34.54 22.01
CA THR A 21 2.06 -34.16 22.04
C THR A 21 1.58 -33.02 21.14
N THR A 22 0.78 -33.36 20.12
CA THR A 22 -0.03 -32.41 19.35
C THR A 22 -1.11 -31.78 20.23
N ALA A 23 -0.87 -30.54 20.67
CA ALA A 23 -1.92 -29.59 20.99
C ALA A 23 -1.97 -28.60 19.83
N ALA A 24 -3.11 -28.53 19.15
CA ALA A 24 -3.38 -27.50 18.15
C ALA A 24 -3.37 -26.14 18.84
N ALA A 25 -2.28 -25.40 18.68
CA ALA A 25 -2.26 -23.97 18.94
C ALA A 25 -2.53 -23.30 17.59
N SER A 26 -3.73 -22.71 17.46
CA SER A 26 -3.95 -21.64 16.50
C SER A 26 -2.92 -20.56 16.81
N ALA A 27 -1.87 -20.48 16.00
CA ALA A 27 -1.00 -19.31 16.02
C ALA A 27 -1.81 -18.17 15.40
N GLU A 28 -2.42 -17.37 16.27
CA GLU A 28 -2.76 -16.00 15.94
C GLU A 28 -1.53 -15.35 15.32
N LEU A 29 -1.64 -15.00 14.05
CA LEU A 29 -0.68 -14.19 13.33
C LEU A 29 -0.63 -12.85 14.05
N THR A 30 0.28 -12.72 15.01
CA THR A 30 0.53 -11.46 15.71
C THR A 30 1.17 -10.54 14.68
N ALA A 31 0.34 -9.72 14.03
CA ALA A 31 0.76 -8.65 13.15
C ALA A 31 1.74 -7.77 13.92
N ALA A 32 3.03 -7.85 13.58
CA ALA A 32 4.03 -6.94 14.12
C ALA A 32 3.68 -5.50 13.67
N PRO A 33 3.87 -4.50 14.54
CA PRO A 33 3.28 -3.17 14.40
C PRO A 33 4.08 -2.32 13.41
N GLN A 34 3.74 -2.40 12.13
CA GLN A 34 4.36 -1.58 11.06
C GLN A 34 4.22 -0.07 11.36
N VAL A 35 3.13 0.33 12.05
CA VAL A 35 2.84 1.72 12.45
C VAL A 35 3.92 2.30 13.38
N GLN A 36 4.57 1.48 14.20
CA GLN A 36 5.61 1.94 15.13
C GLN A 36 6.94 2.22 14.42
N GLN A 37 7.20 1.60 13.27
CA GLN A 37 8.43 1.80 12.50
C GLN A 37 8.42 3.14 11.75
N VAL A 38 7.26 3.58 11.23
CA VAL A 38 7.13 4.84 10.50
C VAL A 38 7.31 6.05 11.43
N SER A 39 6.70 6.02 12.62
CA SER A 39 6.86 7.09 13.63
C SER A 39 8.29 7.20 14.17
N THR A 40 8.96 6.08 14.45
CA THR A 40 10.33 6.11 14.98
C THR A 40 11.37 6.58 13.96
N LEU A 41 11.10 6.43 12.66
CA LEU A 41 11.95 6.95 11.60
C LEU A 41 11.81 8.46 11.44
N ALA A 42 10.59 9.01 11.54
CA ALA A 42 10.35 10.45 11.46
C ALA A 42 10.93 11.24 12.64
N GLU A 43 10.82 10.70 13.86
CA GLU A 43 11.48 11.29 15.05
C GLU A 43 13.00 11.30 14.93
N LYS A 44 13.60 10.30 14.27
CA LYS A 44 15.06 10.21 14.07
C LYS A 44 15.61 11.28 13.12
N TYR A 45 14.80 11.74 12.16
CA TYR A 45 15.22 12.71 11.14
C TYR A 45 14.55 14.09 11.30
N ASN A 46 13.79 14.32 12.37
CA ASN A 46 13.10 15.58 12.67
C ASN A 46 12.21 16.06 11.50
N VAL A 47 11.59 15.12 10.78
CA VAL A 47 10.70 15.39 9.66
C VAL A 47 9.26 15.41 10.18
N THR A 48 8.55 16.53 9.98
CA THR A 48 7.12 16.58 10.23
C THR A 48 6.40 15.75 9.16
N LEU A 49 5.93 14.55 9.55
CA LEU A 49 5.07 13.75 8.68
C LEU A 49 3.74 14.48 8.47
N PRO A 50 3.17 14.49 7.26
CA PRO A 50 1.82 14.99 7.05
C PRO A 50 0.78 14.14 7.79
N SER A 51 -0.34 14.75 8.17
CA SER A 51 -1.36 14.15 9.04
C SER A 51 -1.99 12.89 8.44
N PHE A 52 -2.09 12.77 7.11
CA PHE A 52 -2.58 11.55 6.44
C PHE A 52 -1.64 10.33 6.62
N LEU A 53 -0.38 10.54 7.01
CA LEU A 53 0.55 9.47 7.39
C LEU A 53 0.57 9.22 8.91
N GLN A 54 -0.06 10.10 9.69
CA GLN A 54 -0.21 9.95 11.14
C GLN A 54 -1.59 9.32 11.38
N ALA A 55 -1.61 8.02 11.65
CA ALA A 55 -2.83 7.23 11.87
C ALA A 55 -3.98 8.05 12.52
N ALA A 56 -5.09 8.16 11.81
CA ALA A 56 -6.30 8.83 12.29
C ALA A 56 -6.96 8.03 13.43
N PRO A 57 -7.64 8.69 14.39
CA PRO A 57 -8.24 8.06 15.55
C PRO A 57 -9.34 7.06 15.16
N ASP A 58 -9.44 5.96 15.92
CA ASP A 58 -10.49 4.93 15.87
C ASP A 58 -11.86 5.51 15.46
N ALA A 59 -12.21 5.35 14.19
CA ALA A 59 -13.59 5.41 13.72
C ALA A 59 -14.01 3.96 13.46
N GLU A 60 -14.61 3.35 14.48
CA GLU A 60 -15.32 2.09 14.31
C GLU A 60 -16.41 2.28 13.24
N PRO A 61 -16.57 1.35 12.27
CA PRO A 61 -17.62 1.46 11.29
C PRO A 61 -18.99 1.29 11.97
N GLU A 62 -19.82 2.35 11.95
CA GLU A 62 -21.25 2.21 12.23
C GLU A 62 -21.87 1.30 11.16
N VAL A 63 -22.15 0.06 11.57
CA VAL A 63 -22.96 -0.90 10.83
C VAL A 63 -24.41 -0.41 10.78
N ALA A 64 -24.81 0.27 9.71
CA ALA A 64 -26.22 0.45 9.38
C ALA A 64 -26.71 -0.80 8.63
N ALA A 65 -27.46 -1.64 9.34
CA ALA A 65 -28.19 -2.78 8.78
C ALA A 65 -29.64 -2.41 8.45
N GLU A 66 -30.17 -3.08 7.42
CA GLU A 66 -31.58 -3.19 6.98
C GLU A 66 -32.12 -1.96 6.21
N GLU A 67 -32.84 -2.08 5.09
CA GLU A 67 -33.93 -3.02 4.79
C GLU A 67 -34.17 -3.09 3.25
N ALA A 68 -34.63 -4.23 2.76
CA ALA A 68 -34.94 -4.47 1.35
C ALA A 68 -36.31 -3.89 0.94
N ALA A 69 -36.40 -3.24 -0.22
CA ALA A 69 -37.67 -3.03 -0.91
C ALA A 69 -37.49 -2.95 -2.44
N THR A 70 -38.39 -3.65 -3.11
CA THR A 70 -38.58 -3.90 -4.54
C THR A 70 -38.63 -2.64 -5.43
N ALA A 71 -38.18 -2.82 -6.68
CA ALA A 71 -38.74 -2.30 -7.94
C ALA A 71 -38.01 -1.16 -8.69
N GLU A 72 -38.06 -1.35 -10.01
CA GLU A 72 -37.80 -0.43 -11.12
C GLU A 72 -36.32 -0.20 -11.50
N ALA A 73 -36.05 -0.42 -12.79
CA ALA A 73 -34.76 -0.12 -13.42
C ALA A 73 -34.50 1.37 -13.29
N ALA A 74 -33.72 1.72 -12.26
CA ALA A 74 -33.14 3.04 -12.10
C ALA A 74 -32.32 3.38 -13.35
N PRO A 75 -32.31 4.66 -13.79
CA PRO A 75 -31.35 5.08 -14.81
C PRO A 75 -29.96 4.71 -14.31
N GLU A 76 -29.13 4.11 -15.16
CA GLU A 76 -27.75 3.73 -14.84
C GLU A 76 -27.13 4.89 -14.05
N ALA A 77 -26.84 4.65 -12.76
CA ALA A 77 -26.25 5.65 -11.89
C ALA A 77 -24.93 6.05 -12.54
N GLN A 78 -24.88 7.27 -13.08
CA GLN A 78 -23.64 7.80 -13.64
C GLN A 78 -22.63 7.77 -12.50
N ALA A 79 -21.48 7.13 -12.74
CA ALA A 79 -20.39 7.13 -11.78
C ALA A 79 -20.11 8.59 -11.37
N PRO A 80 -19.92 8.86 -10.07
CA PRO A 80 -19.71 10.22 -9.60
C PRO A 80 -18.50 10.82 -10.32
N GLU A 81 -18.67 12.04 -10.84
CA GLU A 81 -17.58 12.75 -11.51
C GLU A 81 -16.50 13.06 -10.47
N ALA A 82 -15.26 12.61 -10.73
CA ALA A 82 -14.16 12.83 -9.81
C ALA A 82 -13.79 14.32 -9.74
N PRO A 83 -13.46 14.85 -8.55
CA PRO A 83 -13.00 16.22 -8.41
C PRO A 83 -11.68 16.42 -9.15
N GLN A 84 -11.45 17.62 -9.69
CA GLN A 84 -10.25 17.94 -10.49
C GLN A 84 -8.94 17.62 -9.74
N VAL A 85 -8.92 17.78 -8.41
CA VAL A 85 -7.76 17.48 -7.58
C VAL A 85 -7.30 16.03 -7.70
N ALA A 86 -8.18 15.08 -8.04
CA ALA A 86 -7.79 13.68 -8.26
C ALA A 86 -6.87 13.53 -9.48
N ALA A 87 -7.23 14.17 -10.60
CA ALA A 87 -6.43 14.15 -11.82
C ALA A 87 -5.08 14.85 -11.62
N ASP A 88 -5.10 16.02 -10.96
CA ASP A 88 -3.89 16.77 -10.67
C ASP A 88 -2.96 16.00 -9.71
N LEU A 89 -3.53 15.32 -8.70
CA LEU A 89 -2.78 14.48 -7.77
C LEU A 89 -2.16 13.26 -8.44
N GLN A 90 -2.88 12.61 -9.36
CA GLN A 90 -2.35 11.50 -10.14
C GLN A 90 -1.12 11.93 -10.95
N ALA A 91 -1.22 13.07 -11.65
CA ALA A 91 -0.12 13.62 -12.44
C ALA A 91 1.09 13.99 -11.54
N ALA A 92 0.85 14.68 -10.43
CA ALA A 92 1.91 15.07 -9.50
C ALA A 92 2.61 13.86 -8.87
N THR A 93 1.86 12.80 -8.54
CA THR A 93 2.42 11.55 -8.04
C THR A 93 3.29 10.88 -9.11
N ALA A 94 2.82 10.79 -10.36
CA ALA A 94 3.59 10.24 -11.46
C ALA A 94 4.89 11.02 -11.72
N ASP A 95 4.83 12.36 -11.70
CA ASP A 95 6.00 13.22 -11.86
C ASP A 95 7.01 13.04 -10.72
N HIS A 96 6.52 12.86 -9.49
CA HIS A 96 7.38 12.61 -8.34
C HIS A 96 8.12 11.26 -8.44
N LEU A 97 7.42 10.20 -8.88
CA LEU A 97 8.03 8.89 -9.09
C LEU A 97 9.04 8.91 -10.23
N ALA A 98 8.78 9.64 -11.31
CA ALA A 98 9.75 9.85 -12.38
C ALA A 98 11.00 10.60 -11.87
N GLN A 99 10.83 11.62 -11.03
CA GLN A 99 11.94 12.33 -10.37
C GLN A 99 12.74 11.42 -9.42
N ALA A 100 12.08 10.43 -8.81
CA ALA A 100 12.73 9.40 -7.99
C ALA A 100 13.54 8.37 -8.82
N GLY A 101 13.45 8.44 -10.16
CA GLY A 101 14.17 7.56 -11.08
C GLY A 101 13.39 6.33 -11.52
N HIS A 102 12.09 6.21 -11.21
CA HIS A 102 11.23 5.15 -11.75
C HIS A 102 10.79 5.47 -13.18
N HIS A 103 10.40 4.45 -13.95
CA HIS A 103 9.89 4.63 -15.31
C HIS A 103 8.41 4.20 -15.40
N PRO A 104 7.59 4.95 -16.15
CA PRO A 104 6.19 4.58 -16.33
C PRO A 104 6.09 3.24 -17.06
N ASP A 105 5.20 2.37 -16.60
CA ASP A 105 4.92 1.07 -17.18
C ASP A 105 3.42 0.86 -17.37
N GLU A 106 3.00 0.44 -18.57
CA GLU A 106 1.57 0.30 -18.91
C GLU A 106 0.89 -0.83 -18.13
N ASN A 107 1.61 -1.92 -17.83
CA ASN A 107 1.08 -3.03 -17.05
C ASN A 107 0.92 -2.63 -15.58
N ALA A 108 1.93 -1.96 -15.02
CA ALA A 108 1.85 -1.39 -13.68
C ALA A 108 0.70 -0.38 -13.56
N ALA A 109 0.46 0.45 -14.59
CA ALA A 109 -0.64 1.40 -14.61
C ALA A 109 -2.01 0.72 -14.66
N ALA A 110 -2.15 -0.37 -15.42
CA ALA A 110 -3.39 -1.16 -15.44
C ALA A 110 -3.68 -1.80 -14.07
N ILE A 111 -2.66 -2.35 -13.41
CA ILE A 111 -2.78 -2.91 -12.06
C ILE A 111 -3.12 -1.82 -11.04
N ALA A 112 -2.47 -0.66 -11.12
CA ALA A 112 -2.80 0.48 -10.27
C ALA A 112 -4.27 0.91 -10.45
N GLN A 113 -4.79 0.94 -11.69
CA GLN A 113 -6.20 1.25 -11.93
C GLN A 113 -7.13 0.21 -11.32
N GLU A 114 -6.79 -1.07 -11.44
CA GLU A 114 -7.54 -2.14 -10.78
C GLU A 114 -7.58 -1.93 -9.27
N TRP A 115 -6.44 -1.66 -8.64
CA TRP A 115 -6.33 -1.42 -7.20
C TRP A 115 -7.09 -0.16 -6.75
N ALA A 116 -7.05 0.92 -7.52
CA ALA A 116 -7.85 2.11 -7.22
C ALA A 116 -9.36 1.80 -7.25
N ASN A 117 -9.80 1.02 -8.25
CA ASN A 117 -11.19 0.57 -8.35
C ASN A 117 -11.58 -0.36 -7.18
N GLN A 118 -10.70 -1.27 -6.74
CA GLN A 118 -10.91 -2.08 -5.54
C GLN A 118 -11.14 -1.18 -4.31
N GLY A 119 -10.38 -0.08 -4.20
CA GLY A 119 -10.58 0.94 -3.18
C GLY A 119 -11.97 1.55 -3.23
N ALA A 120 -12.38 2.06 -4.40
CA ALA A 120 -13.70 2.67 -4.61
C ALA A 120 -14.88 1.69 -4.43
N ASN A 121 -14.65 0.39 -4.67
CA ASN A 121 -15.65 -0.66 -4.46
C ASN A 121 -15.72 -1.16 -3.01
N GLY A 122 -14.88 -0.64 -2.10
CA GLY A 122 -14.85 -1.08 -0.70
C GLY A 122 -14.25 -2.48 -0.48
N GLU A 123 -13.43 -2.95 -1.42
CA GLU A 123 -12.84 -4.30 -1.40
C GLU A 123 -11.55 -4.38 -0.57
N LEU A 124 -10.98 -3.23 -0.20
CA LEU A 124 -9.68 -3.13 0.46
C LEU A 124 -9.81 -2.99 1.98
N THR A 125 -8.86 -3.61 2.69
CA THR A 125 -8.71 -3.40 4.14
C THR A 125 -7.72 -2.28 4.40
N TYR A 126 -8.19 -1.20 5.04
CA TYR A 126 -7.38 -0.04 5.36
C TYR A 126 -6.79 -0.11 6.76
N TYR A 127 -5.54 0.31 6.87
CA TYR A 127 -4.84 0.59 8.12
C TYR A 127 -4.56 2.09 8.19
N GLY A 128 -5.46 2.84 8.81
CA GLY A 128 -5.53 4.29 8.66
C GLY A 128 -6.10 4.65 7.28
N ASP A 129 -5.39 5.49 6.52
CA ASP A 129 -5.80 5.91 5.18
C ASP A 129 -5.06 5.15 4.06
N VAL A 130 -4.37 4.06 4.39
CA VAL A 130 -3.57 3.27 3.45
C VAL A 130 -4.01 1.80 3.45
N ALA A 131 -4.12 1.22 2.27
CA ALA A 131 -4.35 -0.20 2.03
C ALA A 131 -3.35 -0.73 1.00
N ASN A 132 -3.32 -2.05 0.83
CA ASN A 132 -2.70 -2.71 -0.33
C ASN A 132 -3.83 -3.25 -1.22
N GLY A 133 -3.58 -3.38 -2.53
CA GLY A 133 -4.48 -4.16 -3.37
C GLY A 133 -4.48 -5.64 -3.00
N VAL A 134 -5.55 -6.34 -3.39
CA VAL A 134 -5.73 -7.77 -3.08
C VAL A 134 -5.32 -8.69 -4.22
N THR A 135 -5.04 -8.13 -5.40
CA THR A 135 -4.55 -8.83 -6.60
C THR A 135 -3.12 -8.41 -6.91
N HIS A 136 -2.44 -9.14 -7.78
CA HIS A 136 -1.10 -8.80 -8.28
C HIS A 136 -0.01 -8.60 -7.19
N THR A 137 -0.12 -9.33 -6.09
CA THR A 137 0.77 -9.21 -4.92
C THR A 137 2.09 -9.99 -5.07
N GLU A 138 2.22 -10.82 -6.11
CA GLU A 138 3.46 -11.55 -6.42
C GLU A 138 4.27 -10.84 -7.54
N GLU A 139 3.60 -10.09 -8.40
CA GLU A 139 4.19 -9.38 -9.55
C GLU A 139 4.86 -8.06 -9.16
N GLY A 140 4.53 -7.53 -7.98
CA GLY A 140 4.96 -6.22 -7.55
C GLY A 140 4.40 -5.83 -6.19
N GLN A 141 4.58 -4.55 -5.86
CA GLN A 141 4.22 -3.97 -4.58
C GLN A 141 3.70 -2.54 -4.76
N GLY A 142 2.92 -2.06 -3.81
CA GLY A 142 2.31 -0.76 -3.93
C GLY A 142 1.40 -0.43 -2.77
N ASN A 143 0.76 0.73 -2.83
CA ASN A 143 -0.22 1.18 -1.83
C ASN A 143 -1.43 1.79 -2.53
N VAL A 144 -2.58 1.72 -1.86
CA VAL A 144 -3.79 2.47 -2.19
C VAL A 144 -4.08 3.42 -1.05
N TYR A 145 -4.14 4.71 -1.33
CA TYR A 145 -4.46 5.74 -0.35
C TYR A 145 -5.91 6.17 -0.53
N ARG A 146 -6.68 6.20 0.56
CA ARG A 146 -8.04 6.75 0.62
C ARG A 146 -7.95 8.17 1.16
N LEU A 147 -8.30 9.16 0.35
CA LEU A 147 -8.15 10.57 0.68
C LEU A 147 -9.48 11.30 0.52
N SER A 148 -9.82 12.17 1.47
CA SER A 148 -10.80 13.23 1.21
C SER A 148 -10.26 14.23 0.18
N GLU A 149 -11.13 15.05 -0.39
CA GLU A 149 -10.71 16.11 -1.32
C GLU A 149 -9.69 17.07 -0.67
N GLU A 150 -9.88 17.41 0.61
CA GLU A 150 -8.95 18.25 1.37
C GLU A 150 -7.58 17.58 1.54
N GLN A 151 -7.55 16.29 1.92
CA GLN A 151 -6.30 15.54 2.05
C GLN A 151 -5.58 15.38 0.70
N ALA A 152 -6.32 15.16 -0.38
CA ALA A 152 -5.77 15.13 -1.74
C ALA A 152 -5.13 16.48 -2.11
N GLN A 153 -5.79 17.59 -1.77
CA GLN A 153 -5.27 18.92 -2.01
C GLN A 153 -4.02 19.23 -1.17
N GLU A 154 -3.99 18.80 0.10
CA GLU A 154 -2.79 18.91 0.95
C GLU A 154 -1.61 18.13 0.37
N ARG A 155 -1.85 16.90 -0.08
CA ARG A 155 -0.84 16.06 -0.71
C ARG A 155 -0.32 16.67 -2.02
N LEU A 156 -1.22 17.20 -2.85
CA LEU A 156 -0.84 17.93 -4.06
C LEU A 156 0.00 19.17 -3.75
N ASN A 157 -0.39 19.93 -2.73
CA ASN A 157 0.40 21.08 -2.26
C ASN A 157 1.78 20.67 -1.76
N TRP A 158 1.90 19.49 -1.12
CA TRP A 158 3.19 18.95 -0.70
C TRP A 158 4.12 18.67 -1.90
N PHE A 159 3.61 18.03 -2.97
CA PHE A 159 4.40 17.84 -4.20
C PHE A 159 4.86 19.17 -4.81
N ASN A 160 3.98 20.18 -4.83
CA ASN A 160 4.25 21.51 -5.39
C ASN A 160 5.32 22.31 -4.62
N ARG A 161 5.78 21.86 -3.45
CA ARG A 161 6.87 22.49 -2.71
C ARG A 161 8.25 22.23 -3.32
N GLY A 162 8.37 21.32 -4.29
CA GLY A 162 9.62 21.03 -4.98
C GLY A 162 10.67 20.42 -4.06
N LEU A 163 10.27 19.43 -3.28
CA LEU A 163 11.18 18.71 -2.38
C LEU A 163 12.20 17.92 -3.22
N GLU A 164 13.47 17.95 -2.81
CA GLU A 164 14.51 17.13 -3.43
C GLU A 164 14.14 15.66 -3.28
N VAL A 165 13.98 14.98 -4.41
CA VAL A 165 13.73 13.54 -4.44
C VAL A 165 15.07 12.83 -4.48
N THR A 166 15.34 12.01 -3.47
CA THR A 166 16.52 11.15 -3.49
C THR A 166 16.22 9.96 -4.40
N PRO A 167 16.98 9.75 -5.49
CA PRO A 167 16.71 8.66 -6.40
C PRO A 167 16.88 7.30 -5.71
N GLY A 168 15.94 6.39 -5.97
CA GLY A 168 15.90 5.04 -5.43
C GLY A 168 16.29 3.97 -6.47
N PRO A 169 16.14 2.68 -6.12
CA PRO A 169 16.11 1.62 -7.11
C PRO A 169 15.00 1.89 -8.14
N GLU A 170 15.34 1.71 -9.42
CA GLU A 170 14.43 1.92 -10.54
C GLU A 170 13.46 0.74 -10.67
N TYR A 171 12.17 1.05 -10.81
CA TYR A 171 11.09 0.08 -11.00
C TYR A 171 10.14 0.62 -12.06
N GLY A 172 9.46 -0.28 -12.77
CA GLY A 172 8.31 0.08 -13.61
C GLY A 172 7.13 0.42 -12.73
N TYR A 173 6.57 1.64 -12.88
CA TYR A 173 5.52 2.13 -12.00
C TYR A 173 4.21 2.44 -12.74
N GLY A 174 3.11 2.36 -11.99
CA GLY A 174 1.78 2.81 -12.38
C GLY A 174 1.16 3.66 -11.28
N VAL A 175 0.43 4.70 -11.70
CA VAL A 175 -0.39 5.51 -10.79
C VAL A 175 -1.78 5.65 -11.40
N ALA A 176 -2.81 5.44 -10.59
CA ALA A 176 -4.19 5.59 -11.02
C ALA A 176 -5.05 6.14 -9.89
N THR A 177 -6.19 6.72 -10.26
CA THR A 177 -7.19 7.19 -9.31
C THR A 177 -8.57 6.60 -9.58
N ALA A 178 -9.38 6.52 -8.53
CA ALA A 178 -10.81 6.22 -8.58
C ALA A 178 -11.54 7.09 -7.55
N PHE A 179 -12.84 7.30 -7.76
CA PHE A 179 -13.68 8.12 -6.89
C PHE A 179 -15.02 7.43 -6.66
N ASP A 180 -15.43 7.29 -5.40
CA ASP A 180 -16.70 6.66 -5.03
C ASP A 180 -17.84 7.66 -4.76
N GLY A 181 -17.55 8.97 -4.82
CA GLY A 181 -18.49 10.04 -4.47
C GLY A 181 -18.13 10.78 -3.18
N GLU A 182 -17.25 10.20 -2.36
CA GLU A 182 -16.80 10.77 -1.08
C GLU A 182 -15.27 10.81 -0.99
N PHE A 183 -14.60 9.71 -1.34
CA PHE A 183 -13.16 9.55 -1.24
C PHE A 183 -12.50 9.36 -2.60
N ILE A 184 -11.33 9.95 -2.74
CA ILE A 184 -10.40 9.75 -3.84
C ILE A 184 -9.45 8.63 -3.42
N TYR A 185 -9.43 7.57 -4.22
CA TYR A 185 -8.52 6.45 -4.05
C TYR A 185 -7.38 6.61 -5.04
N ILE A 186 -6.15 6.84 -4.56
CA ILE A 186 -4.96 6.87 -5.40
C ILE A 186 -4.13 5.62 -5.16
N ALA A 187 -3.92 4.84 -6.22
CA ALA A 187 -3.09 3.65 -6.20
C ALA A 187 -1.74 3.93 -6.84
N GLU A 188 -0.69 3.48 -6.18
CA GLU A 188 0.67 3.45 -6.69
C GLU A 188 1.12 1.99 -6.72
N TYR A 189 1.64 1.53 -7.85
CA TYR A 189 2.10 0.17 -8.02
C TYR A 189 3.48 0.14 -8.69
N PHE A 190 4.35 -0.77 -8.25
CA PHE A 190 5.71 -0.96 -8.72
C PHE A 190 5.94 -2.44 -9.04
N LEU A 191 6.37 -2.73 -10.26
CA LEU A 191 6.76 -4.09 -10.66
C LEU A 191 8.12 -4.48 -10.06
N ASN A 192 8.26 -5.77 -9.75
CA ASN A 192 9.49 -6.36 -9.23
C ASN A 192 10.64 -6.42 -10.25
#